data_AF-A0ABD0QI47-F1
#
_entry.id   AF-A0ABD0QI47-F1
#
_cell.length_a   1.000
_cell.length_b   1.000
_cell.length_c   1.000
_cell.angle_alpha   90.00
_cell.angle_beta   90.00
_cell.angle_gamma   90.00
#
_symmetry.space_group_name_H-M   'P 1'
#
loop_
_entity.id
_entity.type
_entity.pdbx_description
1 polymer ?
#
loop_
_entity_poly.entity_id
_entity_poly.type
_entity_poly.pdbx_seq_one_letter_code
_entity_poly.pdbx_strand_id
1 'polypeptide(L)'
;MEKLEKLIENELVGEADYIFCLDIDTKFYGRWGAESLGRLVGVIHPWLYNVPRNQFTYERRPESLAYIPAAEGDYYYAGAAFGGTLEDVLHLTKTCREQLNVDAANSIEAVWQEESHLNKYFLLNKPSKLLSPEY
;
A
#
# COMPACT_ATOMS: atom_id res chain seq x y z
N MET A 1 -6.18 4.98 -6.30
CA MET A 1 -6.59 3.57 -6.49
C MET A 1 -7.40 3.30 -7.77
N GLU A 2 -8.52 3.98 -8.03
CA GLU A 2 -9.41 3.67 -9.18
C GLU A 2 -8.73 3.71 -10.57
N LYS A 3 -7.88 4.71 -10.83
CA LYS A 3 -7.15 4.80 -12.11
C LYS A 3 -6.24 3.60 -12.34
N LEU A 4 -5.59 3.12 -11.29
CA LEU A 4 -4.67 2.00 -11.35
C LEU A 4 -5.41 0.68 -11.59
N GLU A 5 -6.55 0.49 -10.93
CA GLU A 5 -7.46 -0.65 -11.21
C GLU A 5 -7.86 -0.68 -12.69
N LYS A 6 -8.35 0.44 -13.22
CA LYS A 6 -8.76 0.55 -14.63
C LYS A 6 -7.60 0.32 -15.59
N LEU A 7 -6.41 0.81 -15.27
CA LEU A 7 -5.21 0.59 -16.09
C LEU A 7 -4.87 -0.90 -16.14
N ILE A 8 -4.89 -1.59 -15.00
CA ILE A 8 -4.57 -3.01 -14.94
C ILE A 8 -5.58 -3.81 -15.77
N GLU A 9 -6.88 -3.58 -15.58
CA GLU A 9 -7.94 -4.35 -16.25
C GLU A 9 -8.01 -4.12 -17.76
N ASN A 10 -7.80 -2.89 -18.22
CA ASN A 10 -8.05 -2.52 -19.61
C ASN A 10 -6.80 -2.58 -20.48
N GLU A 11 -5.62 -2.36 -19.90
CA GLU A 11 -4.40 -2.10 -20.67
C GLU A 11 -3.28 -3.09 -20.34
N LEU A 12 -3.11 -3.51 -19.08
CA LEU A 12 -1.94 -4.30 -18.70
C LEU A 12 -2.13 -5.81 -18.79
N VAL A 13 -3.38 -6.29 -18.90
CA VAL A 13 -3.66 -7.73 -19.06
C VAL A 13 -3.00 -8.24 -20.36
N GLY A 14 -1.92 -9.01 -20.21
CA GLY A 14 -1.14 -9.57 -21.33
C GLY A 14 0.07 -8.74 -21.77
N GLU A 15 0.29 -7.55 -21.20
CA GLU A 15 1.44 -6.67 -21.49
C GLU A 15 2.54 -6.79 -20.41
N ALA A 16 2.17 -7.11 -19.17
CA ALA A 16 3.11 -7.22 -18.06
C ALA A 16 2.73 -8.34 -17.08
N ASP A 17 3.73 -8.90 -16.39
CA ASP A 17 3.51 -9.84 -15.28
C ASP A 17 3.42 -9.12 -13.92
N TYR A 18 4.15 -8.01 -13.78
CA TYR A 18 4.30 -7.24 -12.54
C TYR A 18 4.10 -5.75 -12.79
N ILE A 19 3.68 -5.04 -11.75
CA ILE A 19 3.58 -3.58 -11.72
C ILE A 19 4.16 -3.02 -10.42
N PHE A 20 4.83 -1.89 -10.52
CA PHE A 20 5.17 -1.03 -9.39
C PHE A 20 4.48 0.31 -9.54
N CYS A 21 3.96 0.81 -8.43
CA CYS A 21 3.27 2.08 -8.32
C CYS A 21 4.14 2.96 -7.42
N LEU A 22 4.64 4.06 -7.97
CA LEU A 22 5.51 5.00 -7.27
C LEU A 22 4.96 6.42 -7.40
N ASP A 23 5.14 7.23 -6.36
CA ASP A 23 4.86 8.66 -6.43
C ASP A 23 5.83 9.37 -7.38
N ILE A 24 5.28 10.36 -8.11
CA ILE A 24 5.98 11.08 -9.19
C ILE A 24 7.08 12.02 -8.69
N ASP A 25 7.02 12.44 -7.43
CA ASP A 25 7.97 13.36 -6.78
C ASP A 25 9.21 12.65 -6.22
N THR A 26 9.46 11.43 -6.70
CA THR A 26 10.64 10.62 -6.36
C THR A 26 11.67 10.58 -7.50
N LYS A 27 12.91 10.17 -7.17
CA LYS A 27 13.99 9.99 -8.15
C LYS A 27 14.81 8.74 -7.80
N PHE A 28 15.08 7.91 -8.80
CA PHE A 28 16.01 6.79 -8.65
C PHE A 28 17.45 7.28 -8.54
N TYR A 29 18.10 6.99 -7.42
CA TYR A 29 19.54 7.22 -7.20
C TYR A 29 20.37 5.94 -7.30
N GLY A 30 19.71 4.78 -7.33
CA GLY A 30 20.32 3.47 -7.39
C GLY A 30 19.54 2.51 -8.27
N ARG A 31 20.01 1.26 -8.33
CA ARG A 31 19.37 0.20 -9.13
C ARG A 31 18.08 -0.26 -8.43
N TRP A 32 16.96 -0.17 -9.15
CA TRP A 32 15.70 -0.85 -8.82
C TRP A 32 15.52 -2.01 -9.80
N GLY A 33 15.80 -3.24 -9.37
CA GLY A 33 15.89 -4.40 -10.24
C GLY A 33 14.96 -5.55 -9.88
N ALA A 34 15.15 -6.69 -10.55
CA ALA A 34 14.34 -7.88 -10.38
C ALA A 34 14.35 -8.47 -8.95
N GLU A 35 15.32 -8.07 -8.11
CA GLU A 35 15.34 -8.43 -6.71
C GLU A 35 14.11 -7.90 -5.94
N SER A 36 13.45 -6.84 -6.42
CA SER A 36 12.25 -6.29 -5.80
C SER A 36 10.96 -7.03 -6.19
N LEU A 37 10.99 -7.93 -7.18
CA LEU A 37 9.80 -8.66 -7.64
C LEU A 37 9.26 -9.62 -6.58
N GLY A 38 7.96 -9.56 -6.34
CA GLY A 38 7.22 -10.49 -5.49
C GLY A 38 5.76 -10.48 -5.90
N ARG A 39 4.97 -11.43 -5.39
CA ARG A 39 3.53 -11.47 -5.65
C ARG A 39 2.82 -10.21 -5.18
N LEU A 40 3.17 -9.77 -3.99
CA LEU A 40 2.65 -8.59 -3.32
C LEU A 40 3.81 -7.95 -2.57
N VAL A 41 4.15 -6.72 -2.93
CA VAL A 41 5.36 -6.01 -2.50
C VAL A 41 4.97 -4.75 -1.74
N GLY A 42 5.43 -4.64 -0.50
CA GLY A 42 5.33 -3.43 0.31
C GLY A 42 6.70 -2.82 0.59
N VAL A 43 6.77 -1.51 0.73
CA VAL A 43 8.00 -0.77 1.09
C VAL A 43 7.86 -0.22 2.50
N ILE A 44 8.87 -0.42 3.35
CA ILE A 44 8.86 0.14 4.71
C ILE A 44 9.03 1.66 4.63
N HIS A 45 8.16 2.40 5.31
CA HIS A 45 8.22 3.86 5.31
C HIS A 45 9.52 4.39 5.97
N PRO A 46 10.24 5.32 5.31
CA PRO A 46 11.58 5.73 5.73
C PRO A 46 11.62 6.47 7.08
N TRP A 47 10.52 7.09 7.50
CA TRP A 47 10.45 7.74 8.81
C TRP A 47 10.08 6.82 9.97
N LEU A 48 9.57 5.61 9.68
CA LEU A 48 8.94 4.76 10.70
C LEU A 48 9.58 3.36 10.82
N TYR A 49 10.63 3.04 10.06
CA TYR A 49 11.28 1.73 10.09
C TYR A 49 11.92 1.36 11.44
N ASN A 50 12.31 2.34 12.26
CA ASN A 50 13.02 2.14 13.53
C ASN A 50 12.26 2.70 14.74
N VAL A 51 10.94 2.90 14.63
CA VAL A 51 10.10 3.33 15.75
C VAL A 51 9.20 2.18 16.21
N PRO A 52 8.83 2.11 17.50
CA PRO A 52 7.91 1.08 17.98
C PRO A 52 6.52 1.25 17.36
N ARG A 53 5.79 0.14 17.18
CA ARG A 53 4.48 0.10 16.49
C ARG A 53 3.42 1.06 17.05
N ASN A 54 3.51 1.41 18.33
CA ASN A 54 2.59 2.35 18.97
C ASN A 54 2.79 3.81 18.50
N GLN A 55 3.92 4.10 17.84
CA GLN A 55 4.20 5.39 17.19
C GLN A 55 3.84 5.39 15.70
N PHE A 56 3.46 4.24 15.13
CA PHE A 56 2.95 4.20 13.76
C PHE A 56 1.67 5.01 13.65
N THR A 57 1.61 5.84 12.62
CA THR A 57 0.52 6.77 12.34
C THR A 57 -0.64 6.10 11.60
N TYR A 58 -0.96 4.85 11.94
CA TYR A 58 -2.16 4.19 11.41
C TYR A 58 -3.41 4.97 11.79
N GLU A 59 -4.48 4.76 11.04
CA GLU A 59 -5.81 5.21 11.45
C GLU A 59 -6.21 4.53 12.78
N ARG A 60 -6.59 5.33 13.77
CA ARG A 60 -6.92 4.87 15.13
C ARG A 60 -8.39 5.07 15.49
N ARG A 61 -9.17 5.73 14.63
CA ARG A 61 -10.62 5.88 14.77
C ARG A 61 -11.30 4.58 14.31
N PRO A 62 -11.99 3.85 15.20
CA PRO A 62 -12.65 2.58 14.86
C PRO A 62 -13.78 2.72 13.84
N GLU A 63 -14.23 3.94 13.56
CA GLU A 63 -15.24 4.27 12.55
C GLU A 63 -14.70 4.13 11.11
N SER A 64 -13.38 4.20 10.92
CA SER A 64 -12.74 4.03 9.60
C SER A 64 -12.42 2.57 9.33
N LEU A 65 -12.61 2.14 8.08
CA LEU A 65 -12.18 0.81 7.63
C LEU A 65 -10.66 0.63 7.63
N ALA A 66 -9.88 1.73 7.65
CA ALA A 66 -8.43 1.70 7.80
C ALA A 66 -7.96 1.46 9.25
N TYR A 67 -8.88 1.36 10.23
CA TYR A 67 -8.55 1.23 11.64
C TYR A 67 -7.60 0.07 11.96
N ILE A 68 -6.52 0.37 12.68
CA ILE A 68 -5.60 -0.62 13.25
C ILE A 68 -5.44 -0.34 14.76
N PRO A 69 -5.70 -1.32 15.64
CA PRO A 69 -5.48 -1.18 17.09
C PRO A 69 -4.01 -0.92 17.45
N ALA A 70 -3.76 -0.25 18.57
CA ALA A 70 -2.40 0.11 19.03
C ALA A 70 -1.49 -1.10 19.27
N ALA A 71 -2.06 -2.27 19.57
CA ALA A 71 -1.33 -3.52 19.80
C ALA A 71 -0.96 -4.26 18.51
N GLU A 72 -1.56 -3.91 17.37
CA GLU A 72 -1.39 -4.56 16.07
C GLU A 72 -0.46 -3.76 15.14
N GLY A 73 0.00 -4.41 14.06
CA GLY A 73 0.93 -3.85 13.09
C GLY A 73 2.28 -4.57 13.10
N ASP A 74 2.75 -4.92 11.90
CA ASP A 74 4.10 -5.48 11.68
C ASP A 74 5.08 -4.36 11.29
N TYR A 75 4.73 -3.62 10.24
CA TYR A 75 5.48 -2.50 9.69
C TYR A 75 4.53 -1.38 9.28
N TYR A 76 5.03 -0.14 9.26
CA TYR A 76 4.35 0.94 8.57
C TYR A 76 4.86 1.03 7.12
N TYR A 77 3.97 0.73 6.18
CA TYR A 77 4.25 0.68 4.75
C TYR A 77 4.04 2.07 4.12
N ALA A 78 4.90 2.44 3.17
CA ALA A 78 4.79 3.70 2.45
C ALA A 78 3.71 3.63 1.37
N GLY A 79 2.80 4.61 1.36
CA GLY A 79 1.83 4.83 0.28
C GLY A 79 2.51 5.18 -1.04
N ALA A 80 3.68 5.80 -0.97
CA ALA A 80 4.47 6.26 -2.10
C ALA A 80 5.10 5.15 -2.94
N ALA A 81 5.13 3.90 -2.45
CA ALA A 81 5.69 2.77 -3.19
C ALA A 81 5.07 1.43 -2.78
N PHE A 82 4.50 0.73 -3.74
CA PHE A 82 4.08 -0.67 -3.62
C PHE A 82 4.07 -1.35 -4.98
N GLY A 83 3.92 -2.67 -5.01
CA GLY A 83 3.87 -3.39 -6.28
C GLY A 83 3.47 -4.85 -6.10
N GLY A 84 3.63 -5.61 -7.17
CA GLY A 84 3.29 -7.02 -7.16
C GLY A 84 2.96 -7.55 -8.55
N THR A 85 2.36 -8.74 -8.59
CA THR A 85 1.72 -9.25 -9.81
C THR A 85 0.51 -8.38 -10.14
N LEU A 86 0.12 -8.35 -11.41
CA LEU A 86 -1.10 -7.63 -11.81
C LEU A 86 -2.34 -8.09 -11.03
N GLU A 87 -2.47 -9.39 -10.76
CA GLU A 87 -3.58 -9.96 -9.99
C GLU A 87 -3.61 -9.44 -8.54
N ASP A 88 -2.49 -9.56 -7.82
CA ASP A 88 -2.42 -9.18 -6.41
C ASP A 88 -2.54 -7.65 -6.23
N VAL A 89 -1.99 -6.85 -7.16
CA VAL A 89 -2.13 -5.39 -7.14
C VAL A 89 -3.55 -4.96 -7.53
N LEU A 90 -4.20 -5.65 -8.46
CA LEU A 90 -5.60 -5.40 -8.77
C LEU A 90 -6.50 -5.65 -7.56
N HIS A 91 -6.25 -6.74 -6.82
CA HIS A 91 -7.00 -7.03 -5.60
C HIS A 91 -6.79 -5.96 -4.53
N LEU A 92 -5.52 -5.56 -4.28
CA LEU A 92 -5.18 -4.50 -3.33
C LEU A 92 -5.88 -3.19 -3.68
N THR A 93 -5.80 -2.76 -4.94
CA THR A 93 -6.32 -1.47 -5.38
C THR A 93 -7.84 -1.42 -5.31
N LYS A 94 -8.52 -2.51 -5.71
CA LYS A 94 -9.97 -2.68 -5.55
C LYS A 94 -10.40 -2.59 -4.10
N THR A 95 -9.76 -3.36 -3.21
CA THR A 95 -10.09 -3.35 -1.78
C THR A 95 -9.87 -1.97 -1.16
N CYS A 96 -8.74 -1.32 -1.44
CA CYS A 96 -8.47 0.02 -0.91
C CYS A 96 -9.47 1.05 -1.44
N ARG A 97 -9.82 1.00 -2.75
CA ARG A 97 -10.84 1.88 -3.34
C ARG A 97 -12.20 1.70 -2.67
N GLU A 98 -12.64 0.45 -2.50
CA GLU A 98 -13.91 0.14 -1.84
C GLU A 98 -13.94 0.66 -0.41
N GLN A 99 -12.86 0.48 0.34
CA GLN A 99 -12.76 1.00 1.71
C GLN A 99 -12.78 2.53 1.76
N LEU A 100 -12.04 3.21 0.88
CA LEU A 100 -12.07 4.67 0.75
C LEU A 100 -13.48 5.18 0.47
N ASN A 101 -14.22 4.50 -0.41
CA ASN A 101 -15.59 4.89 -0.75
C ASN A 101 -16.56 4.70 0.44
N VAL A 102 -16.40 3.63 1.22
CA VAL A 102 -17.21 3.41 2.43
C VAL A 102 -16.90 4.46 3.50
N ASP A 103 -15.62 4.76 3.72
CA ASP A 103 -15.18 5.80 4.64
C ASP A 103 -15.75 7.16 4.22
N ALA A 104 -15.61 7.53 2.94
CA ALA A 104 -16.17 8.77 2.41
C ALA A 104 -17.71 8.83 2.56
N ALA A 105 -18.42 7.73 2.31
CA ALA A 105 -19.87 7.64 2.52
C ALA A 105 -20.29 7.83 3.98
N ASN A 106 -19.42 7.44 4.92
CA ASN A 106 -19.58 7.67 6.35
C ASN A 106 -19.02 9.02 6.83
N SER A 107 -18.66 9.92 5.90
CA SER A 107 -18.06 11.23 6.20
C SER A 107 -16.76 11.15 7.03
N ILE A 108 -15.98 10.09 6.82
CA ILE A 108 -14.65 9.91 7.41
C ILE A 108 -13.60 9.86 6.28
N GLU A 109 -12.49 10.56 6.49
CA GLU A 109 -11.29 10.42 5.67
C GLU A 109 -10.18 9.92 6.58
N ALA A 110 -9.55 8.79 6.24
CA ALA A 110 -8.48 8.21 7.03
C ALA A 110 -7.29 9.18 7.16
N VAL A 111 -6.57 9.12 8.29
CA VAL A 111 -5.55 10.10 8.67
C VAL A 111 -4.45 10.34 7.62
N TRP A 112 -4.11 9.29 6.86
CA TRP A 112 -3.19 9.36 5.71
C TRP A 112 -3.83 8.77 4.45
N GLN A 113 -5.11 9.07 4.21
CA GLN A 113 -5.85 8.73 2.99
C GLN A 113 -5.57 7.29 2.49
N GLU A 114 -5.09 7.13 1.25
CA GLU A 114 -4.75 5.84 0.65
C GLU A 114 -3.72 5.03 1.46
N GLU A 115 -2.71 5.68 2.06
CA GLU A 115 -1.65 5.01 2.82
C GLU A 115 -2.22 4.31 4.06
N SER A 116 -3.25 4.88 4.69
CA SER A 116 -3.91 4.24 5.83
C SER A 116 -4.61 2.94 5.42
N HIS A 117 -5.34 2.95 4.31
CA HIS A 117 -6.00 1.74 3.77
C HIS A 117 -4.98 0.72 3.25
N LEU A 118 -3.88 1.17 2.65
CA LEU A 118 -2.77 0.31 2.23
C LEU A 118 -2.18 -0.45 3.42
N ASN A 119 -1.91 0.25 4.53
CA ASN A 119 -1.39 -0.35 5.75
C ASN A 119 -2.37 -1.37 6.34
N LYS A 120 -3.68 -1.06 6.33
CA LYS A 120 -4.72 -2.02 6.74
C LYS A 120 -4.72 -3.25 5.83
N TYR A 121 -4.60 -3.07 4.53
CA TYR A 121 -4.56 -4.16 3.58
C TYR A 121 -3.36 -5.08 3.83
N PHE A 122 -2.14 -4.54 4.00
CA PHE A 122 -0.95 -5.34 4.28
C PHE A 122 -0.95 -6.02 5.65
N LEU A 123 -1.65 -5.44 6.64
CA LEU A 123 -1.86 -6.10 7.92
C LEU A 123 -2.66 -7.40 7.76
N LEU A 124 -3.69 -7.40 6.92
CA LEU A 124 -4.56 -8.55 6.68
C LEU A 124 -4.00 -9.50 5.61
N ASN A 125 -3.31 -8.96 4.61
CA ASN A 125 -2.74 -9.66 3.47
C ASN A 125 -1.23 -9.43 3.47
N LYS A 126 -0.48 -10.33 4.12
CA LYS A 126 0.96 -10.14 4.31
C LYS A 126 1.68 -10.04 2.96
N PRO A 127 2.53 -9.03 2.74
CA PRO A 127 3.31 -8.95 1.52
C PRO A 127 4.25 -10.16 1.42
N SER A 128 4.39 -10.70 0.21
CA SER A 128 5.35 -11.78 -0.07
C SER A 128 6.79 -11.26 -0.20
N LYS A 129 6.96 -9.96 -0.40
CA LYS A 129 8.25 -9.28 -0.37
C LYS A 129 8.13 -7.93 0.32
N LEU A 130 9.07 -7.69 1.23
CA LEU A 130 9.22 -6.44 1.96
C LEU A 130 10.50 -5.76 1.51
N LEU A 131 10.40 -4.52 1.03
CA LEU A 131 11.56 -3.72 0.66
C LEU A 131 11.97 -2.82 1.83
N SER A 132 13.28 -2.67 2.01
CA SER A 132 13.86 -1.74 2.98
C SER A 132 13.57 -0.29 2.57
N PRO A 133 13.75 0.68 3.49
CA PRO A 133 13.70 2.11 3.16
C PRO A 133 14.77 2.63 2.18
N GLU A 134 15.61 1.75 1.64
CA GLU A 134 16.57 2.09 0.58
C GLU A 134 15.89 2.22 -0.79
N TYR A 135 14.69 1.62 -0.92
CA TYR A 135 13.78 1.74 -2.05
C TYR A 135 12.82 2.91 -1.81
#